data_AF-A0A4V2BAP1-F1
#
_entry.id   AF-A0A4V2BAP1-F1
#
_cell.length_a   1.000
_cell.length_b   1.000
_cell.length_c   1.000
_cell.angle_alpha   90.00
_cell.angle_beta   90.00
_cell.angle_gamma   90.00
#
_symmetry.space_group_name_H-M   'P 1'
#
loop_
_entity.id
_entity.type
_entity.pdbx_description
1 polymer ?
#
loop_
_entity_poly.entity_id
_entity_poly.type
_entity_poly.pdbx_seq_one_letter_code
_entity_poly.pdbx_strand_id
1 'polypeptide(L)'
;MEEEFGKYDPRAIQNDSKRIFERLLAKSDGELQLHSDNHYAYRRAIKTMAGKDQINHLITPAKLTRNFRNRLFAINHTDMLTRHLLGTFKRETIAFSKHPVAMMESFILFATQKNYMKPRFSKKHKRDPLAHIESPAMHLGLRSKIQSFNEFYRDRISIHHVKLNSDWQDLFDSTYLASRRTIRAYAGI
;
A
#
# COMPACT_ATOMS: atom_id res chain seq x y z
N MET A 1 13.86 -17.79 -20.26
CA MET A 1 13.15 -16.78 -19.42
C MET A 1 13.76 -15.38 -19.60
N GLU A 2 15.07 -15.17 -19.45
CA GLU A 2 15.70 -13.89 -19.82
C GLU A 2 15.73 -13.65 -21.34
N GLU A 3 15.96 -14.69 -22.15
CA GLU A 3 15.94 -14.58 -23.62
C GLU A 3 14.55 -14.25 -24.19
N GLU A 4 13.49 -14.71 -23.53
CA GLU A 4 12.10 -14.54 -23.97
C GLU A 4 11.48 -13.22 -23.50
N PHE A 5 11.90 -12.73 -22.33
CA PHE A 5 11.23 -11.60 -21.67
C PHE A 5 12.17 -10.43 -21.32
N GLY A 6 13.46 -10.55 -21.62
CA GLY A 6 14.48 -9.56 -21.27
C GLY A 6 14.86 -9.56 -19.78
N LYS A 7 15.93 -8.84 -19.46
CA LYS A 7 16.36 -8.59 -18.07
C LYS A 7 15.35 -7.68 -17.35
N TYR A 8 15.25 -7.83 -16.04
CA TYR A 8 14.50 -6.88 -15.22
C TYR A 8 15.13 -5.49 -15.32
N ASP A 9 14.30 -4.45 -15.36
CA ASP A 9 14.80 -3.08 -15.38
C ASP A 9 15.59 -2.81 -14.08
N PRO A 10 16.91 -2.56 -14.15
CA PRO A 10 17.72 -2.30 -12.96
C PRO A 10 17.30 -1.01 -12.24
N ARG A 11 16.47 -0.17 -12.87
CA ARG A 11 15.93 1.07 -12.31
C ARG A 11 14.46 0.96 -11.92
N ALA A 12 13.86 -0.24 -11.91
CA ALA A 12 12.45 -0.43 -11.57
C ALA A 12 12.05 0.28 -10.25
N ILE A 13 12.81 0.08 -9.16
CA ILE A 13 12.53 0.72 -7.86
C ILE A 13 12.59 2.25 -8.00
N GLN A 14 13.56 2.80 -8.74
CA GLN A 14 13.69 4.23 -8.95
C GLN A 14 12.49 4.78 -9.73
N ASN A 15 12.11 4.11 -10.81
CA ASN A 15 11.02 4.51 -11.70
C ASN A 15 9.66 4.47 -10.97
N ASP A 16 9.39 3.39 -10.23
CA ASP A 16 8.16 3.24 -9.44
C ASP A 16 8.09 4.27 -8.31
N SER A 17 9.20 4.49 -7.59
CA SER A 17 9.26 5.50 -6.53
C SER A 17 9.04 6.91 -7.09
N LYS A 18 9.65 7.23 -8.23
CA LYS A 18 9.47 8.51 -8.92
C LYS A 18 7.99 8.75 -9.24
N ARG A 19 7.32 7.76 -9.86
CA ARG A 19 5.88 7.85 -10.18
C ARG A 19 5.04 8.14 -8.93
N ILE A 20 5.33 7.47 -7.81
CA ILE A 20 4.60 7.70 -6.55
C ILE A 20 4.87 9.10 -6.01
N PHE A 21 6.13 9.53 -5.96
CA PHE A 21 6.51 10.83 -5.42
C PHE A 21 5.96 11.99 -6.27
N GLU A 22 5.94 11.88 -7.60
CA GLU A 22 5.34 12.89 -8.50
C GLU A 22 3.85 13.04 -8.22
N ARG A 23 3.15 11.93 -7.98
CA ARG A 23 1.73 11.96 -7.64
C ARG A 23 1.45 12.53 -6.25
N LEU A 24 2.31 12.25 -5.29
CA LEU A 24 2.23 12.84 -3.95
C LEU A 24 2.49 14.35 -4.01
N LEU A 25 3.48 14.78 -4.79
CA LEU A 25 3.81 16.19 -4.97
C LEU A 25 2.65 16.94 -5.67
N ALA A 26 2.07 16.36 -6.72
CA ALA A 26 0.91 16.94 -7.40
C ALA A 26 -0.34 17.06 -6.51
N LYS A 27 -0.40 16.30 -5.40
CA LYS A 27 -1.46 16.37 -4.38
C LYS A 27 -1.12 17.28 -3.21
N SER A 28 0.09 17.81 -3.15
CA SER A 28 0.53 18.71 -2.10
C SER A 28 0.30 20.16 -2.49
N ASP A 29 0.08 21.05 -1.52
CA ASP A 29 -0.11 22.48 -1.73
C ASP A 29 1.24 23.21 -1.96
N GLY A 30 2.12 22.63 -2.76
CA GLY A 30 3.40 23.21 -3.17
C GLY A 30 4.63 22.82 -2.34
N GLU A 31 4.45 22.10 -1.22
CA GLU A 31 5.55 21.47 -0.46
C GLU A 31 5.17 20.04 -0.03
N LEU A 32 6.06 19.08 -0.27
CA LEU A 32 5.91 17.68 0.13
C LEU A 32 6.95 17.28 1.18
N GLN A 33 6.49 16.98 2.39
CA GLN A 33 7.31 16.30 3.39
C GLN A 33 7.31 14.78 3.15
N LEU A 34 8.42 14.27 2.63
CA LEU A 34 8.58 12.86 2.31
C LEU A 34 9.36 12.14 3.41
N HIS A 35 8.71 11.25 4.14
CA HIS A 35 9.37 10.37 5.11
C HIS A 35 9.70 9.01 4.47
N SER A 36 10.97 8.60 4.47
CA SER A 36 11.36 7.28 3.97
C SER A 36 12.50 6.66 4.78
N ASP A 37 12.82 5.41 4.47
CA ASP A 37 14.09 4.81 4.88
C ASP A 37 15.27 5.35 4.03
N ASN A 38 16.47 4.83 4.24
CA ASN A 38 17.67 5.26 3.53
C ASN A 38 17.93 4.47 2.23
N HIS A 39 16.90 4.15 1.46
CA HIS A 39 17.09 3.46 0.17
C HIS A 39 17.66 4.43 -0.90
N TYR A 40 18.77 4.04 -1.54
CA TYR A 40 19.49 4.90 -2.50
C TYR A 40 18.65 5.30 -3.73
N ALA A 41 17.74 4.43 -4.16
CA ALA A 41 16.88 4.68 -5.31
C ALA A 41 15.92 5.87 -5.09
N TYR A 42 15.51 6.16 -3.86
CA TYR A 42 14.60 7.29 -3.57
C TYR A 42 15.28 8.62 -3.82
N ARG A 43 16.54 8.76 -3.40
CA ARG A 43 17.33 9.97 -3.69
C ARG A 43 17.53 10.18 -5.18
N ARG A 44 17.73 9.09 -5.95
CA ARG A 44 17.84 9.15 -7.41
C ARG A 44 16.52 9.54 -8.06
N ALA A 45 15.40 8.97 -7.59
CA ALA A 45 14.06 9.32 -8.06
C ALA A 45 13.80 10.83 -7.90
N ILE A 46 13.96 11.36 -6.68
CA ILE A 46 13.74 12.78 -6.35
C ILE A 46 14.60 13.69 -7.24
N LYS A 47 15.88 13.37 -7.44
CA LYS A 47 16.77 14.18 -8.30
C LYS A 47 16.29 14.33 -9.74
N THR A 48 15.49 13.38 -10.23
CA THR A 48 14.99 13.33 -11.62
C THR A 48 13.55 13.84 -11.77
N MET A 49 12.94 14.33 -10.70
CA MET A 49 11.57 14.86 -10.72
C MET A 49 11.55 16.35 -11.05
N ALA A 50 10.52 16.78 -11.77
CA ALA A 50 10.14 18.18 -11.79
C ALA A 50 9.60 18.56 -10.40
N GLY A 51 9.97 19.73 -9.89
CA GLY A 51 9.56 20.17 -8.54
C GLY A 51 10.31 19.50 -7.39
N LYS A 52 11.50 18.91 -7.63
CA LYS A 52 12.34 18.31 -6.57
C LYS A 52 12.62 19.26 -5.38
N ASP A 53 12.68 20.56 -5.65
CA ASP A 53 12.99 21.59 -4.66
C ASP A 53 11.80 21.85 -3.70
N GLN A 54 10.61 21.35 -4.06
CA GLN A 54 9.42 21.33 -3.22
C GLN A 54 9.38 20.09 -2.31
N ILE A 55 10.35 19.19 -2.41
CA ILE A 55 10.38 17.94 -1.64
C ILE A 55 11.37 18.06 -0.47
N ASN A 56 10.82 18.09 0.73
CA ASN A 56 11.59 17.97 1.96
C ASN A 56 11.74 16.50 2.33
N HIS A 57 12.88 15.89 1.97
CA HIS A 57 13.14 14.46 2.17
C HIS A 57 13.72 14.14 3.55
N LEU A 58 12.87 13.62 4.43
CA LEU A 58 13.20 13.26 5.82
C LEU A 58 13.52 11.76 5.93
N ILE A 59 14.82 11.44 5.93
CA ILE A 59 15.31 10.06 6.00
C ILE A 59 15.33 9.58 7.45
N THR A 60 14.74 8.41 7.69
CA THR A 60 14.81 7.71 8.98
C THR A 60 15.93 6.65 8.92
N PRO A 61 16.98 6.76 9.76
CA PRO A 61 18.07 5.78 9.77
C PRO A 61 17.57 4.37 10.12
N ALA A 62 18.11 3.36 9.42
CA ALA A 62 17.77 1.96 9.66
C ALA A 62 18.18 1.46 11.06
N LYS A 63 19.15 2.12 11.70
CA LYS A 63 19.61 1.82 13.07
C LYS A 63 18.63 2.27 14.15
N LEU A 64 17.66 3.12 13.83
CA LEU A 64 16.67 3.56 14.81
C LEU A 64 15.74 2.41 15.19
N THR A 65 15.50 2.27 16.49
CA THR A 65 14.54 1.31 17.02
C THR A 65 13.17 1.50 16.38
N ARG A 66 12.59 0.42 15.86
CA ARG A 66 11.25 0.40 15.24
C ARG A 66 10.16 0.37 16.31
N ASN A 67 10.09 1.42 17.12
CA ASN A 67 9.04 1.63 18.13
C ASN A 67 8.08 2.74 17.70
N PHE A 68 7.10 3.06 18.54
CA PHE A 68 6.10 4.10 18.27
C PHE A 68 6.67 5.52 18.10
N ARG A 69 7.93 5.77 18.50
CA ARG A 69 8.60 7.06 18.29
C ARG A 69 9.30 7.14 16.94
N ASN A 70 9.39 6.03 16.22
CA ASN A 70 9.95 6.01 14.87
C ASN A 70 8.97 6.69 13.91
N ARG A 71 9.46 7.64 13.09
CA ARG A 71 8.63 8.35 12.10
C ARG A 71 7.95 7.41 11.11
N LEU A 72 8.58 6.26 10.83
CA LEU A 72 8.04 5.22 9.95
C LEU A 72 7.25 4.15 10.70
N PHE A 73 6.87 4.36 11.96
CA PHE A 73 6.17 3.34 12.78
C PHE A 73 4.94 2.78 12.08
N ALA A 74 4.08 3.63 11.52
CA ALA A 74 2.85 3.21 10.84
C ALA A 74 3.11 2.26 9.66
N ILE A 75 4.13 2.59 8.84
CA ILE A 75 4.52 1.79 7.67
C ILE A 75 5.22 0.51 8.13
N ASN A 76 6.17 0.59 9.05
CA ASN A 76 6.88 -0.56 9.61
C ASN A 76 5.92 -1.56 10.28
N HIS A 77 4.91 -1.06 11.00
CA HIS A 77 3.90 -1.89 11.62
C HIS A 77 3.01 -2.57 10.56
N THR A 78 2.63 -1.83 9.52
CA THR A 78 1.85 -2.39 8.40
C THR A 78 2.63 -3.45 7.65
N ASP A 79 3.90 -3.20 7.31
CA ASP A 79 4.81 -4.15 6.67
C ASP A 79 5.06 -5.41 7.52
N MET A 80 5.19 -5.26 8.84
CA MET A 80 5.28 -6.41 9.76
C MET A 80 4.00 -7.26 9.70
N LEU A 81 2.82 -6.61 9.78
CA LEU A 81 1.54 -7.32 9.77
C LEU A 81 1.27 -8.00 8.43
N THR A 82 1.56 -7.37 7.31
CA THR A 82 1.37 -7.98 5.98
C THR A 82 2.26 -9.20 5.82
N ARG A 83 3.53 -9.14 6.21
CA ARG A 83 4.43 -10.33 6.18
C ARG A 83 3.98 -11.46 7.09
N HIS A 84 3.33 -11.13 8.21
CA HIS A 84 2.83 -12.13 9.15
C HIS A 84 1.55 -12.82 8.66
N LEU A 85 0.59 -12.03 8.15
CA LEU A 85 -0.76 -12.49 7.82
C LEU A 85 -0.93 -12.92 6.37
N LEU A 86 -0.14 -12.36 5.45
CA LEU A 86 -0.28 -12.62 4.02
C LEU A 86 0.90 -13.45 3.51
N GLY A 87 0.61 -14.64 2.99
CA GLY A 87 1.60 -15.49 2.32
C GLY A 87 2.31 -14.76 1.17
N THR A 88 1.56 -13.95 0.43
CA THR A 88 2.03 -13.19 -0.74
C THR A 88 3.12 -12.16 -0.45
N PHE A 89 3.26 -11.74 0.81
CA PHE A 89 4.31 -10.81 1.27
C PHE A 89 5.42 -11.51 2.06
N LYS A 90 5.38 -12.84 2.22
CA LYS A 90 6.48 -13.58 2.83
C LYS A 90 7.72 -13.56 1.94
N ARG A 91 8.82 -14.12 2.43
CA ARG A 91 10.06 -14.24 1.65
C ARG A 91 9.79 -15.02 0.35
N GLU A 92 10.52 -14.63 -0.70
CA GLU A 92 10.40 -15.19 -2.05
C GLU A 92 10.36 -16.71 -2.09
N THR A 93 11.18 -17.34 -1.25
CA THR A 93 11.35 -18.78 -1.14
C THR A 93 10.22 -19.53 -0.45
N ILE A 94 9.21 -18.85 0.10
CA ILE A 94 8.15 -19.48 0.91
C ILE A 94 6.82 -19.51 0.17
N ALA A 95 6.21 -18.35 -0.06
CA ALA A 95 4.85 -18.23 -0.61
C ALA A 95 4.63 -16.89 -1.31
N PHE A 96 5.72 -16.26 -1.75
CA PHE A 96 5.67 -14.94 -2.37
C PHE A 96 4.92 -15.00 -3.69
N SER A 97 4.08 -13.99 -3.94
CA SER A 97 3.37 -13.89 -5.20
C SER A 97 4.35 -13.55 -6.33
N LYS A 98 4.27 -14.28 -7.44
CA LYS A 98 5.04 -13.97 -8.65
C LYS A 98 4.46 -12.79 -9.44
N HIS A 99 3.32 -12.27 -9.00
CA HIS A 99 2.55 -11.25 -9.71
C HIS A 99 2.20 -10.07 -8.80
N PRO A 100 2.56 -8.82 -9.19
CA PRO A 100 2.23 -7.62 -8.43
C PRO A 100 0.74 -7.43 -8.18
N VAL A 101 -0.11 -7.73 -9.17
CA VAL A 101 -1.58 -7.63 -9.04
C VAL A 101 -2.09 -8.48 -7.87
N ALA A 102 -1.69 -9.75 -7.79
CA ALA A 102 -2.10 -10.63 -6.69
C ALA A 102 -1.56 -10.17 -5.32
N MET A 103 -0.40 -9.50 -5.28
CA MET A 103 0.08 -8.84 -4.05
C MET A 103 -0.83 -7.67 -3.66
N MET A 104 -1.21 -6.83 -4.63
CA MET A 104 -2.08 -5.68 -4.41
C MET A 104 -3.48 -6.12 -3.95
N GLU A 105 -4.08 -7.13 -4.59
CA GLU A 105 -5.36 -7.71 -4.17
C GLU A 105 -5.29 -8.24 -2.72
N SER A 106 -4.25 -9.00 -2.39
CA SER A 106 -4.02 -9.49 -1.04
C SER A 106 -3.89 -8.33 -0.03
N PHE A 107 -3.18 -7.27 -0.41
CA PHE A 107 -3.01 -6.08 0.43
C PHE A 107 -4.34 -5.34 0.64
N ILE A 108 -5.19 -5.25 -0.37
CA ILE A 108 -6.52 -4.63 -0.25
C ILE A 108 -7.43 -5.43 0.67
N LEU A 109 -7.42 -6.75 0.57
CA LEU A 109 -8.15 -7.62 1.50
C LEU A 109 -7.66 -7.41 2.94
N PHE A 110 -6.34 -7.33 3.13
CA PHE A 110 -5.76 -7.01 4.43
C PHE A 110 -6.16 -5.62 4.94
N ALA A 111 -6.07 -4.59 4.09
CA ALA A 111 -6.44 -3.23 4.46
C ALA A 111 -7.92 -3.14 4.83
N THR A 112 -8.78 -3.83 4.08
CA THR A 112 -10.21 -3.95 4.36
C THR A 112 -10.44 -4.60 5.72
N GLN A 113 -9.82 -5.76 5.97
CA GLN A 113 -9.96 -6.45 7.24
C GLN A 113 -9.45 -5.60 8.41
N LYS A 114 -8.26 -5.00 8.28
CA LYS A 114 -7.62 -4.19 9.33
C LYS A 114 -8.42 -2.92 9.64
N ASN A 115 -8.98 -2.26 8.64
CA ASN A 115 -9.63 -0.96 8.80
C ASN A 115 -11.12 -1.07 9.18
N TYR A 116 -11.82 -2.11 8.72
CA TYR A 116 -13.28 -2.21 8.88
C TYR A 116 -13.73 -3.36 9.79
N MET A 117 -12.99 -4.47 9.83
CA MET A 117 -13.43 -5.73 10.44
C MET A 117 -12.70 -6.08 11.75
N LYS A 118 -11.70 -5.28 12.13
CA LYS A 118 -10.92 -5.50 13.35
C LYS A 118 -10.82 -4.22 14.18
N PRO A 119 -10.72 -4.33 15.51
CA PRO A 119 -10.41 -3.19 16.36
C PRO A 119 -9.00 -2.68 16.08
N ARG A 120 -8.72 -1.41 16.44
CA ARG A 120 -7.40 -0.79 16.28
C ARG A 120 -6.30 -1.55 17.03
N PHE A 121 -6.62 -2.10 18.20
CA PHE A 121 -5.73 -2.97 18.98
C PHE A 121 -6.48 -4.18 19.52
N SER A 122 -5.84 -5.34 19.61
CA SER A 122 -6.46 -6.53 20.21
C SER A 122 -6.58 -6.44 21.73
N LYS A 123 -5.79 -5.59 22.39
CA LYS A 123 -5.77 -5.43 23.85
C LYS A 123 -6.21 -4.02 24.23
N LYS A 124 -6.84 -3.90 25.40
CA LYS A 124 -7.20 -2.61 26.00
C LYS A 124 -5.97 -1.72 26.13
N HIS A 125 -6.02 -0.52 25.58
CA HIS A 125 -4.93 0.43 25.63
C HIS A 125 -5.18 1.49 26.72
N LYS A 126 -4.17 1.78 27.54
CA LYS A 126 -4.34 2.67 28.71
C LYS A 126 -4.73 4.10 28.32
N ARG A 127 -4.12 4.64 27.25
CA ARG A 127 -4.37 6.02 26.80
C ARG A 127 -5.53 6.14 25.82
N ASP A 128 -5.99 5.02 25.27
CA ASP A 128 -7.11 4.99 24.33
C ASP A 128 -7.97 3.78 24.66
N PRO A 129 -8.90 3.93 25.61
CA PRO A 129 -9.76 2.84 26.04
C PRO A 129 -10.65 2.30 24.92
N LEU A 130 -10.95 3.10 23.89
CA LEU A 130 -11.84 2.72 22.80
C LEU A 130 -11.14 1.89 21.72
N ALA A 131 -9.81 1.96 21.64
CA ALA A 131 -9.05 1.33 20.57
C ALA A 131 -9.16 -0.20 20.48
N HIS A 132 -9.65 -0.87 21.54
CA HIS A 132 -9.88 -2.32 21.56
C HIS A 132 -11.30 -2.75 21.15
N ILE A 133 -12.22 -1.79 21.04
CA ILE A 133 -13.62 -2.02 20.65
C ILE A 133 -13.98 -1.29 19.35
N GLU A 134 -13.21 -0.29 18.94
CA GLU A 134 -13.41 0.46 17.70
C GLU A 134 -12.42 0.07 16.61
N SER A 135 -12.91 -0.04 15.38
CA SER A 135 -12.05 -0.13 14.19
C SER A 135 -11.49 1.23 13.75
N PRO A 136 -10.44 1.27 12.92
CA PRO A 136 -10.00 2.51 12.28
C PRO A 136 -11.14 3.25 11.56
N ALA A 137 -12.02 2.53 10.86
CA ALA A 137 -13.17 3.13 10.18
C ALA A 137 -14.18 3.78 11.15
N MET A 138 -14.38 3.21 12.34
CA MET A 138 -15.20 3.83 13.38
C MET A 138 -14.55 5.08 13.95
N HIS A 139 -13.25 5.04 14.22
CA HIS A 139 -12.50 6.19 14.72
C HIS A 139 -12.54 7.38 13.75
N LEU A 140 -12.59 7.12 12.44
CA LEU A 140 -12.75 8.13 11.40
C LEU A 140 -14.21 8.53 11.12
N GLY A 141 -15.19 7.95 11.83
CA GLY A 141 -16.61 8.22 11.62
C GLY A 141 -17.22 7.62 10.35
N LEU A 142 -16.50 6.73 9.64
CA LEU A 142 -16.95 6.12 8.39
C LEU A 142 -17.98 5.00 8.59
N ARG A 143 -17.97 4.38 9.77
CA ARG A 143 -18.91 3.31 10.16
C ARG A 143 -19.25 3.43 11.64
N SER A 144 -20.47 3.02 12.00
CA SER A 144 -20.93 3.02 13.40
C SER A 144 -20.55 1.76 14.19
N LYS A 145 -20.08 0.71 13.51
CA LYS A 145 -19.67 -0.56 14.13
C LYS A 145 -18.61 -1.27 13.32
N ILE A 146 -17.88 -2.18 13.98
CA ILE A 146 -17.02 -3.16 13.31
C ILE A 146 -17.88 -3.99 12.36
N GLN A 147 -17.45 -4.08 11.11
CA GLN A 147 -18.18 -4.78 10.06
C GLN A 147 -17.82 -6.25 10.05
N SER A 148 -18.81 -7.12 9.88
CA SER A 148 -18.58 -8.49 9.44
C SER A 148 -18.26 -8.56 7.93
N PHE A 149 -17.77 -9.71 7.47
CA PHE A 149 -17.51 -9.94 6.04
C PHE A 149 -18.77 -9.71 5.20
N ASN A 150 -19.90 -10.29 5.60
CA ASN A 150 -21.15 -10.20 4.86
C ASN A 150 -21.72 -8.78 4.87
N GLU A 151 -21.57 -8.03 5.95
CA GLU A 151 -22.02 -6.63 6.00
C GLU A 151 -21.19 -5.74 5.09
N PHE A 152 -19.86 -5.89 5.12
CA PHE A 152 -18.98 -5.08 4.29
C PHE A 152 -19.21 -5.32 2.79
N TYR A 153 -19.42 -6.57 2.39
CA TYR A 153 -19.61 -6.96 0.99
C TYR A 153 -21.09 -7.08 0.56
N ARG A 154 -22.04 -6.66 1.40
CA ARG A 154 -23.47 -6.70 1.08
C ARG A 154 -23.78 -5.81 -0.11
N ASP A 155 -23.34 -4.56 -0.03
CA ASP A 155 -23.63 -3.53 -1.02
C ASP A 155 -22.44 -3.44 -1.98
N ARG A 156 -22.43 -4.30 -3.00
CA ARG A 156 -21.44 -4.21 -4.07
C ARG A 156 -21.89 -3.21 -5.11
N ILE A 157 -21.15 -2.12 -5.24
CA ILE A 157 -21.39 -1.15 -6.30
C ILE A 157 -20.77 -1.73 -7.58
N SER A 158 -21.57 -1.80 -8.65
CA SER A 158 -21.08 -2.17 -9.98
C SER A 158 -19.98 -1.21 -10.43
N ILE A 159 -18.95 -1.70 -11.11
CA ILE A 159 -17.89 -0.86 -11.65
C ILE A 159 -18.44 0.21 -12.60
N HIS A 160 -19.53 -0.07 -13.31
CA HIS A 160 -20.18 0.90 -14.19
C HIS A 160 -20.78 2.10 -13.43
N HIS A 161 -20.95 2.01 -12.12
CA HIS A 161 -21.48 3.07 -11.27
C HIS A 161 -20.38 3.80 -10.47
N VAL A 162 -19.11 3.44 -10.64
CA VAL A 162 -17.98 4.10 -9.96
C VAL A 162 -16.89 4.45 -10.97
N LYS A 163 -16.52 5.73 -11.02
CA LYS A 163 -15.35 6.15 -11.78
C LYS A 163 -14.07 5.78 -11.02
N LEU A 164 -13.39 4.73 -11.46
CA LEU A 164 -12.06 4.37 -10.95
C LEU A 164 -10.99 5.32 -11.50
N ASN A 165 -9.94 5.55 -10.71
CA ASN A 165 -8.72 6.15 -11.25
C ASN A 165 -7.91 5.09 -12.00
N SER A 166 -6.87 5.53 -12.72
CA SER A 166 -6.07 4.63 -13.56
C SER A 166 -5.48 3.43 -12.80
N ASP A 167 -4.97 3.60 -11.58
CA ASP A 167 -4.37 2.45 -10.86
C ASP A 167 -5.41 1.46 -10.36
N TRP A 168 -6.57 1.96 -9.92
CA TRP A 168 -7.68 1.09 -9.50
C TRP A 168 -8.29 0.37 -10.70
N GLN A 169 -8.33 1.02 -11.86
CA GLN A 169 -8.73 0.40 -13.11
C GLN A 169 -7.72 -0.68 -13.53
N ASP A 170 -6.42 -0.36 -13.52
CA ASP A 170 -5.36 -1.32 -13.82
C ASP A 170 -5.46 -2.56 -12.92
N LEU A 171 -5.62 -2.33 -11.61
CA LEU A 171 -5.80 -3.42 -10.66
C LEU A 171 -7.06 -4.25 -10.94
N PHE A 172 -8.20 -3.60 -11.21
CA PHE A 172 -9.45 -4.29 -11.50
C PHE A 172 -9.36 -5.15 -12.76
N ASP A 173 -8.75 -4.61 -13.81
CA ASP A 173 -8.50 -5.31 -15.08
C ASP A 173 -7.35 -6.32 -14.97
N SER A 174 -6.75 -6.46 -13.78
CA SER A 174 -5.57 -7.27 -13.51
C SER A 174 -4.42 -7.01 -14.49
N THR A 175 -4.29 -5.74 -14.88
CA THR A 175 -3.20 -5.21 -15.68
C THR A 175 -2.21 -4.53 -14.74
N TYR A 176 -0.92 -4.66 -15.03
CA TYR A 176 0.10 -3.90 -14.32
C TYR A 176 1.21 -3.57 -15.29
N LEU A 177 1.64 -2.31 -15.30
CA LEU A 177 2.60 -1.79 -16.27
C LEU A 177 3.90 -2.60 -16.30
N ALA A 178 4.36 -3.10 -15.15
CA ALA A 178 5.57 -3.93 -15.07
C ALA A 178 5.29 -5.44 -15.13
N SER A 179 4.01 -5.86 -15.22
CA SER A 179 3.69 -7.27 -15.41
C SER A 179 3.85 -7.63 -16.88
N ARG A 180 4.68 -8.64 -17.14
CA ARG A 180 4.95 -9.16 -18.49
C ARG A 180 3.79 -10.01 -19.04
N ARG A 181 2.78 -10.28 -18.21
CA ARG A 181 1.58 -11.06 -18.56
C ARG A 181 0.35 -10.41 -17.91
N THR A 182 -0.73 -10.31 -18.66
CA THR A 182 -2.06 -10.02 -18.09
C THR A 182 -2.52 -11.27 -17.33
N ILE A 183 -2.91 -11.10 -16.07
CA ILE A 183 -3.15 -12.26 -15.19
C ILE A 183 -4.56 -12.81 -15.37
N ARG A 184 -5.55 -11.93 -15.56
CA ARG A 184 -6.95 -12.27 -15.91
C ARG A 184 -7.60 -11.07 -16.60
N ALA A 185 -8.16 -11.24 -17.79
CA ALA A 185 -9.19 -10.30 -18.24
C ALA A 185 -10.45 -10.55 -17.38
N TYR A 186 -11.01 -9.52 -16.76
CA TYR A 186 -12.28 -9.64 -16.04
C TYR A 186 -13.36 -10.13 -17.02
N ALA A 187 -13.83 -11.37 -16.85
CA ALA A 187 -14.71 -12.03 -17.80
C ALA A 187 -16.21 -11.70 -17.62
N GLY A 188 -16.53 -10.56 -17.01
CA GLY A 188 -17.89 -10.00 -16.90
C GLY A 188 -18.97 -11.02 -16.56
N ILE A 189 -19.22 -11.27 -15.26
CA ILE A 189 -20.47 -11.91 -14.81
C ILE A 189 -21.37 -10.82 -14.23
#